data_AF-A0A7X8FES8-F1
#
_entry.id   AF-A0A7X8FES8-F1
#
_cell.length_a   1.000
_cell.length_b   1.000
_cell.length_c   1.000
_cell.angle_alpha   90.00
_cell.angle_beta   90.00
_cell.angle_gamma   90.00
#
_symmetry.space_group_name_H-M   'P 1'
#
loop_
_entity.id
_entity.type
_entity.pdbx_description
1 polymer ?
#
loop_
_entity_poly.entity_id
_entity_poly.type
_entity_poly.pdbx_seq_one_letter_code
_entity_poly.pdbx_strand_id
1 'polypeptide(L)'
;MTLGQRIQELRKQHNLSQEALAEKINVSQQAVSKWEAGLSNPDTDNIILLCELFGVSMNELVSIKSESKTKKEGEKAKTVQRIIAVFISIIIAGTALLFVVLKNDRIKKIDVLANKTIMENIGEYAFIWTPDGVQKQVLKLGTQEGAFPWGTSFSGEHSFFMSGDFPGVEFHTVDCREIVLSYRYIIESGKNVLASMYTTSSRFQTPRGISINCTESDLIAAYGDELLIMPKAISSIDHFCMYNSLYAYTKGDENYSSIVFYLQNGNISGIEICLANDGGPAYFIDNINTFPLRNGVPDYSMKQEPELETLTKEREVFVALHTLKNYKMDEKDAFPYRNTIFTGLRFIDWNTYGKLGEAGKESETIMELFYWIDAQKNLTNNEICGLQLGLLSNMDGAYTDLYSSILLKTFIQYPQIFLECLAYDLVNYENSSNVVKMTVYSATATQQKIETVKNILLEVINSNQLSDEALLWSKRMSELCENNYGTN
;
A
#
# COMPACT_ATOMS: atom_id res chain seq x y z
N MET A 1 4.16 -80.08 0.17
CA MET A 1 4.42 -81.21 1.08
C MET A 1 3.24 -81.30 2.03
N THR A 2 2.62 -82.47 2.17
CA THR A 2 1.50 -82.67 3.10
C THR A 2 2.03 -82.95 4.52
N LEU A 3 1.19 -82.78 5.54
CA LEU A 3 1.52 -83.14 6.93
C LEU A 3 2.00 -84.60 7.04
N GLY A 4 1.32 -85.53 6.35
CA GLY A 4 1.71 -86.93 6.27
C GLY A 4 3.09 -87.17 5.69
N GLN A 5 3.42 -86.50 4.57
CA GLN A 5 4.75 -86.54 3.98
C GLN A 5 5.82 -85.99 4.95
N ARG A 6 5.47 -84.99 5.76
CA ARG A 6 6.39 -84.39 6.74
C ARG A 6 6.67 -85.31 7.92
N ILE A 7 5.64 -85.96 8.44
CA ILE A 7 5.78 -87.01 9.47
C ILE A 7 6.67 -88.14 8.94
N GLN A 8 6.46 -88.58 7.69
CA GLN A 8 7.29 -89.61 7.08
C GLN A 8 8.76 -89.19 6.91
N GLU A 9 9.01 -87.95 6.49
CA GLU A 9 10.36 -87.42 6.34
C GLU A 9 11.10 -87.39 7.69
N LEU A 10 10.48 -86.81 8.72
CA LEU A 10 11.06 -86.75 10.07
C LEU A 10 11.29 -88.15 10.65
N ARG A 11 10.33 -89.07 10.48
CA ARG A 11 10.50 -90.46 10.91
C ARG A 11 11.74 -91.11 10.27
N LYS A 12 11.95 -90.91 8.97
CA LYS A 12 13.12 -91.44 8.25
C LYS A 12 14.41 -90.76 8.67
N GLN A 13 14.42 -89.45 8.94
CA GLN A 13 15.60 -88.74 9.46
C GLN A 13 16.02 -89.28 10.84
N HIS A 14 15.06 -89.71 11.65
CA HIS A 14 15.30 -90.36 12.94
C HIS A 14 15.52 -91.89 12.83
N ASN A 15 15.62 -92.44 11.62
CA ASN A 15 15.83 -93.87 11.33
C ASN A 15 14.80 -94.82 12.00
N LEU A 16 13.56 -94.37 12.18
CA LEU A 16 12.49 -95.17 12.77
C LEU A 16 11.68 -95.92 11.71
N SER A 17 11.27 -97.17 11.97
CA SER A 17 10.21 -97.84 11.18
C SER A 17 8.83 -97.26 11.55
N GLN A 18 7.80 -97.55 10.74
CA GLN A 18 6.44 -97.13 11.10
C GLN A 18 5.97 -97.81 12.39
N GLU A 19 6.34 -99.08 12.63
CA GLU A 19 6.10 -99.74 13.93
C GLU A 19 6.80 -98.99 15.07
N ALA A 20 8.09 -98.69 14.92
CA ALA A 20 8.89 -98.06 15.97
C ALA A 20 8.43 -96.64 16.32
N LEU A 21 7.94 -95.88 15.33
CA LEU A 21 7.29 -94.59 15.60
C LEU A 21 6.00 -94.80 16.38
N ALA A 22 5.15 -95.73 15.93
CA ALA A 22 3.86 -96.00 16.55
C ALA A 22 4.01 -96.43 18.03
N GLU A 23 5.00 -97.28 18.34
CA GLU A 23 5.33 -97.64 19.73
C GLU A 23 5.78 -96.43 20.56
N LYS A 24 6.62 -95.56 20.01
CA LYS A 24 7.18 -94.41 20.74
C LYS A 24 6.14 -93.36 21.14
N ILE A 25 5.06 -93.20 20.35
CA ILE A 25 3.96 -92.28 20.67
C ILE A 25 2.67 -93.01 21.07
N ASN A 26 2.76 -94.32 21.34
CA ASN A 26 1.69 -95.19 21.82
C ASN A 26 0.41 -95.19 20.95
N VAL A 27 0.57 -95.40 19.64
CA VAL A 27 -0.52 -95.57 18.68
C VAL A 27 -0.35 -96.84 17.86
N SER A 28 -1.36 -97.23 17.07
CA SER A 28 -1.22 -98.37 16.17
C SER A 28 -0.37 -98.02 14.95
N GLN A 29 0.42 -98.98 14.45
CA GLN A 29 1.19 -98.81 13.21
C GLN A 29 0.28 -98.40 12.03
N GLN A 30 -0.95 -98.91 11.98
CA GLN A 30 -1.93 -98.56 10.95
C GLN A 30 -2.31 -97.07 10.99
N ALA A 31 -2.36 -96.45 12.18
CA ALA A 31 -2.62 -95.02 12.32
C ALA A 31 -1.48 -94.21 11.69
N VAL A 32 -0.22 -94.53 12.02
CA VAL A 32 0.97 -93.89 11.42
C VAL A 32 0.98 -94.07 9.90
N SER A 33 0.70 -95.28 9.40
CA SER A 33 0.63 -95.53 7.95
C SER A 33 -0.46 -94.70 7.27
N LYS A 34 -1.63 -94.52 7.89
CA LYS A 34 -2.71 -93.69 7.34
C LYS A 34 -2.35 -92.20 7.38
N TRP A 35 -1.67 -91.73 8.43
CA TRP A 35 -1.18 -90.35 8.51
C TRP A 35 -0.15 -90.07 7.41
N GLU A 36 0.85 -90.93 7.24
CA GLU A 36 1.88 -90.76 6.21
C GLU A 36 1.31 -90.80 4.79
N ALA A 37 0.29 -91.63 4.56
CA ALA A 37 -0.43 -91.72 3.29
C ALA A 37 -1.45 -90.57 3.09
N GLY A 38 -1.69 -89.72 4.09
CA GLY A 38 -2.67 -88.64 4.03
C GLY A 38 -4.13 -89.11 4.03
N LEU A 39 -4.40 -90.35 4.46
CA LEU A 39 -5.74 -90.94 4.55
C LEU A 39 -6.49 -90.55 5.83
N SER A 40 -5.76 -90.13 6.86
CA SER A 40 -6.30 -89.54 8.09
C SER A 40 -5.27 -88.55 8.66
N ASN A 41 -5.69 -87.67 9.56
CA ASN A 41 -4.79 -86.76 10.26
C ASN A 41 -4.57 -87.23 11.71
N PRO A 42 -3.38 -87.00 12.30
CA PRO A 42 -3.19 -87.14 13.73
C PRO A 42 -4.04 -86.10 14.47
N ASP A 43 -4.56 -86.46 15.63
CA ASP A 43 -5.21 -85.50 16.53
C ASP A 43 -4.18 -84.57 17.19
N THR A 44 -4.67 -83.58 17.92
CA THR A 44 -3.82 -82.56 18.54
C THR A 44 -2.80 -83.15 19.52
N ASP A 45 -3.19 -84.16 20.30
CA ASP A 45 -2.32 -84.79 21.28
C ASP A 45 -1.18 -85.56 20.59
N ASN A 46 -1.49 -86.30 19.52
CA ASN A 46 -0.49 -86.98 18.69
C ASN A 46 0.41 -85.99 17.95
N ILE A 47 -0.10 -84.83 17.53
CA ILE A 47 0.72 -83.76 16.93
C ILE A 47 1.73 -83.24 17.94
N ILE A 48 1.35 -83.04 19.20
CA ILE A 48 2.24 -82.58 20.26
C ILE A 48 3.33 -83.64 20.52
N LEU A 49 2.96 -84.91 20.65
CA LEU A 49 3.91 -86.01 20.84
C LEU A 49 4.90 -86.14 19.67
N LEU A 50 4.44 -85.93 18.43
CA LEU A 50 5.31 -85.92 17.25
C LEU A 50 6.29 -84.73 17.26
N CYS A 51 5.83 -83.55 17.69
CA CYS A 51 6.67 -82.37 17.85
C CYS A 51 7.76 -82.60 18.90
N GLU A 52 7.40 -83.17 20.06
CA GLU A 52 8.35 -83.50 21.12
C GLU A 52 9.35 -84.58 20.69
N LEU A 53 8.88 -85.64 20.03
CA LEU A 53 9.74 -86.74 19.59
C LEU A 53 10.76 -86.30 18.55
N PHE A 54 10.36 -85.44 17.61
CA PHE A 54 11.24 -84.96 16.54
C PHE A 54 11.96 -83.66 16.88
N GLY A 55 11.65 -83.02 18.02
CA GLY A 55 12.25 -81.75 18.44
C GLY A 55 11.92 -80.59 17.50
N VAL A 56 10.73 -80.59 16.89
CA VAL A 56 10.27 -79.53 15.97
C VAL A 56 9.08 -78.79 16.56
N SER A 57 8.91 -77.52 16.19
CA SER A 57 7.73 -76.75 16.60
C SER A 57 6.47 -77.20 15.87
N MET A 58 5.29 -76.99 16.47
CA MET A 58 4.00 -77.30 15.80
C MET A 58 3.86 -76.55 14.47
N ASN A 59 4.39 -75.32 14.40
CA ASN A 59 4.44 -74.57 13.15
C ASN A 59 5.36 -75.23 12.12
N GLU A 60 6.50 -75.82 12.50
CA GLU A 60 7.37 -76.54 11.55
C GLU A 60 6.79 -77.88 11.11
N LEU A 61 5.94 -78.50 11.93
CA LEU A 61 5.23 -79.72 11.56
C LEU A 61 4.03 -79.44 10.63
N VAL A 62 3.30 -78.34 10.86
CA VAL A 62 2.01 -78.04 10.22
C VAL A 62 2.07 -76.95 9.14
N SER A 63 3.08 -76.07 9.13
CA SER A 63 3.04 -74.87 8.27
C SER A 63 3.10 -75.16 6.79
N ILE A 64 1.95 -74.89 6.17
CA ILE A 64 1.77 -74.56 4.76
C ILE A 64 2.18 -73.09 4.57
N LYS A 65 3.24 -72.83 3.81
CA LYS A 65 3.42 -71.56 3.10
C LYS A 65 4.05 -71.78 1.73
N SER A 66 3.19 -71.61 0.73
CA SER A 66 3.40 -70.86 -0.52
C SER A 66 4.83 -70.77 -1.06
N GLU A 67 5.06 -71.62 -2.06
CA GLU A 67 5.97 -71.54 -3.21
C GLU A 67 6.98 -70.37 -3.27
N SER A 68 8.26 -70.69 -3.43
CA SER A 68 8.83 -71.01 -4.76
C SER A 68 10.36 -71.08 -4.70
N LYS A 69 10.94 -71.83 -5.67
CA LYS A 69 12.37 -72.03 -6.03
C LYS A 69 12.92 -73.36 -5.49
N THR A 70 13.54 -74.26 -6.29
CA THR A 70 14.37 -74.07 -7.50
C THR A 70 14.79 -75.41 -8.16
N LYS A 71 15.07 -75.37 -9.49
CA LYS A 71 16.07 -76.18 -10.29
C LYS A 71 15.88 -77.72 -10.34
N LYS A 72 16.25 -78.51 -11.36
CA LYS A 72 16.92 -78.49 -12.68
C LYS A 72 16.58 -79.89 -13.26
N GLU A 73 15.99 -80.04 -14.45
CA GLU A 73 16.71 -80.33 -15.71
C GLU A 73 16.22 -79.40 -16.84
N GLY A 74 17.04 -79.16 -17.87
CA GLY A 74 16.70 -78.30 -19.03
C GLY A 74 17.48 -76.97 -19.08
N GLU A 75 18.80 -77.02 -19.35
CA GLU A 75 19.69 -75.84 -19.27
C GLU A 75 19.56 -74.82 -20.42
N LYS A 76 18.87 -75.11 -21.53
CA LYS A 76 18.61 -74.11 -22.59
C LYS A 76 17.27 -73.37 -22.42
N ALA A 77 16.19 -74.05 -22.02
CA ALA A 77 14.86 -73.44 -21.89
C ALA A 77 14.73 -72.50 -20.67
N LYS A 78 15.38 -72.82 -19.54
CA LYS A 78 15.36 -71.99 -18.31
C LYS A 78 16.18 -70.71 -18.45
N THR A 79 17.23 -70.71 -19.28
CA THR A 79 18.02 -69.51 -19.60
C THR A 79 17.22 -68.55 -20.47
N VAL A 80 16.53 -69.06 -21.49
CA VAL A 80 15.65 -68.26 -22.35
C VAL A 80 14.46 -67.68 -21.55
N GLN A 81 13.81 -68.46 -20.67
CA GLN A 81 12.73 -67.95 -19.82
C GLN A 81 13.20 -66.87 -18.82
N ARG A 82 14.42 -66.97 -18.27
CA ARG A 82 14.98 -65.92 -17.40
C ARG A 82 15.32 -64.67 -18.20
N ILE A 83 15.89 -64.81 -19.39
CA ILE A 83 16.15 -63.68 -20.28
C ILE A 83 14.83 -63.00 -20.63
N ILE A 84 13.79 -63.75 -21.02
CA ILE A 84 12.45 -63.20 -21.30
C ILE A 84 11.84 -62.52 -20.07
N ALA A 85 11.93 -63.12 -18.88
CA ALA A 85 11.39 -62.52 -17.66
C ALA A 85 12.13 -61.22 -17.27
N VAL A 86 13.45 -61.17 -17.45
CA VAL A 86 14.26 -59.96 -17.23
C VAL A 86 13.96 -58.90 -18.29
N PHE A 87 13.78 -59.29 -19.56
CA PHE A 87 13.34 -58.37 -20.61
C PHE A 87 11.94 -57.83 -20.32
N ILE A 88 10.99 -58.65 -19.88
CA ILE A 88 9.65 -58.21 -19.49
C ILE A 88 9.72 -57.27 -18.28
N SER A 89 10.55 -57.56 -17.26
CA SER A 89 10.68 -56.66 -16.11
C SER A 89 11.36 -55.34 -16.47
N ILE A 90 12.34 -55.35 -17.39
CA ILE A 90 12.95 -54.13 -17.93
C ILE A 90 11.95 -53.35 -18.78
N ILE A 91 11.11 -54.02 -19.58
CA ILE A 91 10.06 -53.36 -20.36
C ILE A 91 9.01 -52.75 -19.42
N ILE A 92 8.58 -53.45 -18.38
CA ILE A 92 7.62 -52.91 -17.38
C ILE A 92 8.24 -51.75 -16.60
N ALA A 93 9.50 -51.85 -16.19
CA ALA A 93 10.20 -50.75 -15.53
C ALA A 93 10.40 -49.56 -16.48
N GLY A 94 10.71 -49.82 -17.75
CA GLY A 94 10.86 -48.82 -18.79
C GLY A 94 9.53 -48.13 -19.14
N THR A 95 8.42 -48.87 -19.22
CA THR A 95 7.09 -48.29 -19.45
C THR A 95 6.58 -47.54 -18.23
N ALA A 96 6.86 -48.02 -17.01
CA ALA A 96 6.56 -47.27 -15.77
C ALA A 96 7.38 -45.99 -15.68
N LEU A 97 8.67 -46.04 -16.00
CA LEU A 97 9.54 -44.87 -16.04
C LEU A 97 9.10 -43.89 -17.14
N LEU A 98 8.78 -44.39 -18.34
CA LEU A 98 8.23 -43.59 -19.43
C LEU A 98 6.89 -42.97 -19.03
N PHE A 99 6.02 -43.70 -18.34
CA PHE A 99 4.75 -43.17 -17.83
C PHE A 99 4.97 -42.08 -16.77
N VAL A 100 5.94 -42.24 -15.88
CA VAL A 100 6.33 -41.20 -14.91
C VAL A 100 6.89 -39.97 -15.61
N VAL A 101 7.78 -40.14 -16.60
CA VAL A 101 8.35 -39.04 -17.39
C VAL A 101 7.26 -38.32 -18.20
N LEU A 102 6.40 -39.07 -18.91
CA LEU A 102 5.28 -38.51 -19.67
C LEU A 102 4.25 -37.82 -18.77
N LYS A 103 3.99 -38.35 -17.56
CA LYS A 103 3.13 -37.70 -16.57
C LYS A 103 3.77 -36.43 -16.03
N ASN A 104 5.08 -36.43 -15.76
CA ASN A 104 5.81 -35.24 -15.32
C ASN A 104 5.86 -34.15 -16.40
N ASP A 105 6.09 -34.52 -17.66
CA ASP A 105 6.05 -33.58 -18.79
C ASP A 105 4.65 -33.07 -19.08
N ARG A 106 3.62 -33.93 -18.95
CA ARG A 106 2.22 -33.48 -19.02
C ARG A 106 1.87 -32.56 -17.86
N ILE A 107 2.28 -32.85 -16.63
CA ILE A 107 2.06 -31.97 -15.47
C ILE A 107 2.77 -30.64 -15.70
N LYS A 108 4.04 -30.63 -16.10
CA LYS A 108 4.77 -29.40 -16.46
C LYS A 108 4.09 -28.64 -17.58
N LYS A 109 3.61 -29.31 -18.63
CA LYS A 109 2.86 -28.65 -19.72
C LYS A 109 1.52 -28.10 -19.27
N ILE A 110 0.77 -28.82 -18.43
CA ILE A 110 -0.50 -28.37 -17.86
C ILE A 110 -0.25 -27.17 -16.95
N ASP A 111 0.80 -27.20 -16.14
CA ASP A 111 1.17 -26.12 -15.24
C ASP A 111 1.65 -24.89 -16.02
N VAL A 112 2.39 -25.08 -17.11
CA VAL A 112 2.78 -24.01 -18.05
C VAL A 112 1.56 -23.45 -18.81
N LEU A 113 0.64 -24.29 -19.29
CA LEU A 113 -0.57 -23.84 -19.97
C LEU A 113 -1.52 -23.13 -19.00
N ALA A 114 -1.71 -23.67 -17.79
CA ALA A 114 -2.53 -23.07 -16.75
C ALA A 114 -1.93 -21.73 -16.30
N ASN A 115 -0.62 -21.65 -16.08
CA ASN A 115 0.06 -20.39 -15.83
C ASN A 115 -0.09 -19.41 -17.00
N LYS A 116 0.02 -19.86 -18.25
CA LYS A 116 -0.17 -19.01 -19.44
C LYS A 116 -1.61 -18.47 -19.53
N THR A 117 -2.61 -19.31 -19.33
CA THR A 117 -4.03 -18.93 -19.37
C THR A 117 -4.47 -18.10 -18.16
N ILE A 118 -3.85 -18.30 -16.98
CA ILE A 118 -3.99 -17.41 -15.82
C ILE A 118 -3.41 -16.04 -16.17
N MET A 119 -2.18 -15.96 -16.71
CA MET A 119 -1.55 -14.70 -17.14
C MET A 119 -2.36 -13.94 -18.21
N GLU A 120 -2.96 -14.64 -19.17
CA GLU A 120 -3.81 -14.04 -20.20
C GLU A 120 -5.11 -13.42 -19.65
N ASN A 121 -5.58 -13.85 -18.47
CA ASN A 121 -6.80 -13.33 -17.81
C ASN A 121 -6.52 -12.45 -16.59
N ILE A 122 -5.25 -12.19 -16.21
CA ILE A 122 -4.92 -11.35 -15.04
C ILE A 122 -5.20 -9.87 -15.33
N GLY A 123 -5.01 -9.43 -16.57
CA GLY A 123 -4.95 -8.00 -16.92
C GLY A 123 -3.58 -7.40 -16.62
N GLU A 124 -3.37 -6.14 -16.97
CA GLU A 124 -2.06 -5.47 -16.79
C GLU A 124 -1.89 -4.92 -15.36
N TYR A 125 -2.98 -4.57 -14.68
CA TYR A 125 -3.00 -3.86 -13.40
C TYR A 125 -3.25 -4.79 -12.21
N ALA A 126 -2.24 -5.59 -11.88
CA ALA A 126 -2.32 -6.56 -10.78
C ALA A 126 -0.96 -6.81 -10.11
N PHE A 127 -0.99 -7.22 -8.84
CA PHE A 127 0.16 -7.82 -8.19
C PHE A 127 0.04 -9.35 -8.18
N ILE A 128 1.17 -10.02 -8.40
CA ILE A 128 1.30 -11.47 -8.35
C ILE A 128 2.34 -11.82 -7.29
N TRP A 129 2.05 -12.80 -6.44
CA TRP A 129 3.01 -13.31 -5.46
C TRP A 129 2.77 -14.80 -5.17
N THR A 130 3.73 -15.45 -4.52
CA THR A 130 3.64 -16.87 -4.11
C THR A 130 3.94 -16.99 -2.61
N PRO A 131 2.95 -16.91 -1.71
CA PRO A 131 3.20 -16.88 -0.27
C PRO A 131 3.88 -18.15 0.26
N ASP A 132 3.49 -19.33 -0.25
CA ASP A 132 4.04 -20.63 0.17
C ASP A 132 4.99 -21.27 -0.86
N GLY A 133 5.37 -20.52 -1.90
CA GLY A 133 6.19 -21.02 -3.02
C GLY A 133 5.51 -22.03 -3.96
N VAL A 134 4.26 -22.42 -3.68
CA VAL A 134 3.52 -23.43 -4.47
C VAL A 134 2.37 -22.81 -5.27
N GLN A 135 1.53 -21.99 -4.64
CA GLN A 135 0.36 -21.40 -5.29
C GLN A 135 0.58 -19.90 -5.56
N LYS A 136 0.39 -19.49 -6.82
CA LYS A 136 0.36 -18.07 -7.20
C LYS A 136 -0.95 -17.45 -6.76
N GLN A 137 -0.83 -16.30 -6.12
CA GLN A 137 -1.92 -15.40 -5.77
C GLN A 137 -1.86 -14.18 -6.67
N VAL A 138 -3.03 -13.61 -6.95
CA VAL A 138 -3.20 -12.43 -7.81
C VAL A 138 -4.13 -11.46 -7.09
N LEU A 139 -3.76 -10.19 -7.07
CA LEU A 139 -4.59 -9.11 -6.56
C LEU A 139 -4.75 -8.05 -7.65
N LYS A 140 -6.00 -7.74 -8.02
CA LYS A 140 -6.33 -6.84 -9.13
C LYS A 140 -7.04 -5.59 -8.61
N LEU A 141 -6.93 -4.48 -9.34
CA LEU A 141 -7.77 -3.31 -9.11
C LEU A 141 -9.26 -3.59 -9.37
N GLY A 142 -10.13 -2.75 -8.80
CA GLY A 142 -11.56 -2.76 -9.05
C GLY A 142 -12.38 -3.56 -8.03
N THR A 143 -13.62 -3.87 -8.38
CA THR A 143 -14.57 -4.61 -7.52
C THR A 143 -14.03 -6.00 -7.22
N GLN A 144 -13.95 -6.36 -5.95
CA GLN A 144 -13.52 -7.69 -5.50
C GLN A 144 -14.73 -8.50 -4.98
N GLU A 145 -14.75 -9.82 -5.22
CA GLU A 145 -15.78 -10.73 -4.71
C GLU A 145 -15.21 -11.64 -3.60
N GLY A 146 -15.83 -11.65 -2.41
CA GLY A 146 -15.45 -12.47 -1.25
C GLY A 146 -15.14 -11.63 0.02
N ALA A 147 -14.64 -12.25 1.10
CA ALA A 147 -14.11 -11.49 2.26
C ALA A 147 -12.94 -10.58 1.81
N PHE A 148 -12.46 -9.56 2.50
CA PHE A 148 -11.27 -8.83 2.01
C PHE A 148 -10.61 -8.15 3.20
N PRO A 149 -9.27 -8.17 3.34
CA PRO A 149 -8.29 -9.03 2.67
C PRO A 149 -8.29 -10.44 3.31
N TRP A 150 -9.47 -11.08 3.26
CA TRP A 150 -9.83 -12.47 3.57
C TRP A 150 -8.96 -13.22 4.59
N GLY A 151 -9.41 -13.38 5.84
CA GLY A 151 -9.12 -14.60 6.61
C GLY A 151 -7.65 -14.98 6.81
N THR A 152 -6.72 -14.05 6.56
CA THR A 152 -5.28 -14.17 6.76
C THR A 152 -4.95 -13.00 7.67
N SER A 153 -4.39 -13.27 8.85
CA SER A 153 -4.10 -12.22 9.82
C SER A 153 -2.89 -11.39 9.35
N PHE A 154 -3.10 -10.42 8.48
CA PHE A 154 -2.27 -9.23 8.50
C PHE A 154 -2.86 -8.32 9.58
N SER A 155 -2.33 -8.45 10.79
CA SER A 155 -2.71 -7.60 11.92
C SER A 155 -2.31 -6.15 11.62
N GLY A 156 -3.29 -5.26 11.50
CA GLY A 156 -3.09 -3.81 11.45
C GLY A 156 -4.28 -3.12 12.10
N GLU A 157 -4.04 -2.30 13.12
CA GLU A 157 -4.98 -1.25 13.52
C GLU A 157 -4.89 -0.12 12.48
N HIS A 158 -5.89 0.77 12.43
CA HIS A 158 -5.98 1.98 11.60
C HIS A 158 -6.82 1.82 10.32
N SER A 159 -8.14 1.92 10.47
CA SER A 159 -9.01 2.47 9.41
C SER A 159 -8.94 4.00 9.50
N PHE A 160 -8.26 4.65 8.57
CA PHE A 160 -8.32 6.11 8.42
C PHE A 160 -9.54 6.48 7.56
N PHE A 161 -10.36 7.40 8.06
CA PHE A 161 -11.55 7.92 7.38
C PHE A 161 -11.22 9.29 6.78
N MET A 162 -11.47 9.48 5.48
CA MET A 162 -11.65 10.80 4.89
C MET A 162 -13.07 10.91 4.34
N SER A 163 -13.77 12.00 4.66
CA SER A 163 -14.95 12.39 3.89
C SER A 163 -14.48 12.87 2.52
N GLY A 164 -14.65 12.04 1.50
CA GLY A 164 -14.54 12.51 0.11
C GLY A 164 -15.80 13.29 -0.29
N ASP A 165 -15.73 13.98 -1.43
CA ASP A 165 -16.85 14.71 -2.05
C ASP A 165 -17.99 13.80 -2.58
N PHE A 166 -17.92 12.49 -2.32
CA PHE A 166 -18.86 11.48 -2.81
C PHE A 166 -19.78 10.98 -1.71
N PRO A 167 -21.06 11.42 -1.67
CA PRO A 167 -22.03 10.93 -0.71
C PRO A 167 -22.19 9.41 -0.81
N GLY A 168 -22.19 8.71 0.33
CA GLY A 168 -22.44 7.27 0.37
C GLY A 168 -21.24 6.38 0.07
N VAL A 169 -20.02 6.93 0.03
CA VAL A 169 -18.76 6.19 -0.16
C VAL A 169 -17.80 6.46 0.99
N GLU A 170 -17.22 5.41 1.56
CA GLU A 170 -16.15 5.52 2.57
C GLU A 170 -14.82 5.10 1.96
N PHE A 171 -13.74 5.81 2.27
CA PHE A 171 -12.38 5.47 1.84
C PHE A 171 -11.60 4.85 3.00
N HIS A 172 -10.92 3.74 2.74
CA HIS A 172 -10.20 2.94 3.71
C HIS A 172 -8.78 2.66 3.20
N THR A 173 -7.79 2.67 4.09
CA THR A 173 -6.42 2.20 3.82
C THR A 173 -6.05 1.13 4.84
N VAL A 174 -5.46 0.03 4.37
CA VAL A 174 -5.06 -1.12 5.18
C VAL A 174 -3.61 -1.46 4.89
N ASP A 175 -2.76 -1.36 5.93
CA ASP A 175 -1.37 -1.79 5.88
C ASP A 175 -1.26 -3.29 6.19
N CYS A 176 -0.91 -4.08 5.19
CA CYS A 176 -0.66 -5.52 5.31
C CYS A 176 0.84 -5.86 5.48
N ARG A 177 1.63 -4.93 6.01
CA ARG A 177 3.10 -4.98 6.24
C ARG A 177 3.94 -4.98 4.97
N GLU A 178 3.69 -5.92 4.06
CA GLU A 178 4.47 -6.05 2.81
C GLU A 178 3.79 -5.38 1.63
N ILE A 179 2.50 -5.05 1.75
CA ILE A 179 1.69 -4.36 0.77
C ILE A 179 0.69 -3.48 1.52
N VAL A 180 0.40 -2.31 0.99
CA VAL A 180 -0.65 -1.42 1.52
C VAL A 180 -1.71 -1.25 0.47
N LEU A 181 -2.97 -1.26 0.92
CA LEU A 181 -4.14 -1.34 0.07
C LEU A 181 -5.07 -0.19 0.42
N SER A 182 -5.51 0.58 -0.57
CA SER A 182 -6.57 1.57 -0.38
C SER A 182 -7.80 1.18 -1.18
N TYR A 183 -8.96 1.11 -0.53
CA TYR A 183 -10.22 0.71 -1.15
C TYR A 183 -11.35 1.63 -0.71
N ARG A 184 -12.40 1.68 -1.52
CA ARG A 184 -13.64 2.38 -1.19
C ARG A 184 -14.77 1.40 -0.88
N TYR A 185 -15.57 1.72 0.12
CA TYR A 185 -16.77 0.99 0.50
C TYR A 185 -18.01 1.79 0.10
N ILE A 186 -18.81 1.25 -0.81
CA ILE A 186 -20.04 1.87 -1.30
C ILE A 186 -21.18 1.44 -0.39
N ILE A 187 -21.65 2.35 0.48
CA ILE A 187 -22.60 2.05 1.57
C ILE A 187 -23.91 1.46 1.04
N GLU A 188 -24.46 2.03 -0.04
CA GLU A 188 -25.74 1.59 -0.61
C GLU A 188 -25.70 0.17 -1.17
N SER A 189 -24.56 -0.25 -1.71
CA SER A 189 -24.41 -1.56 -2.35
C SER A 189 -23.68 -2.58 -1.49
N GLY A 190 -23.05 -2.15 -0.40
CA GLY A 190 -22.17 -2.96 0.45
C GLY A 190 -20.91 -3.46 -0.25
N LYS A 191 -20.50 -2.84 -1.37
CA LYS A 191 -19.38 -3.31 -2.19
C LYS A 191 -18.08 -2.58 -1.87
N ASN A 192 -16.99 -3.35 -1.80
CA ASN A 192 -15.63 -2.82 -1.75
C ASN A 192 -15.02 -2.77 -3.16
N VAL A 193 -14.39 -1.65 -3.49
CA VAL A 193 -13.66 -1.44 -4.75
C VAL A 193 -12.22 -1.07 -4.41
N LEU A 194 -11.26 -1.91 -4.81
CA LEU A 194 -9.84 -1.65 -4.58
C LEU A 194 -9.36 -0.54 -5.52
N ALA A 195 -8.90 0.56 -4.95
CA ALA A 195 -8.57 1.79 -5.65
C ALA A 195 -7.07 1.95 -5.90
N SER A 196 -6.23 1.59 -4.91
CA SER A 196 -4.79 1.56 -5.09
C SER A 196 -4.13 0.47 -4.25
N MET A 197 -2.94 0.07 -4.70
CA MET A 197 -2.08 -0.91 -4.05
C MET A 197 -0.63 -0.44 -4.20
N TYR A 198 0.15 -0.49 -3.13
CA TYR A 198 1.57 -0.20 -3.22
C TYR A 198 2.43 -1.11 -2.35
N THR A 199 3.65 -1.37 -2.80
CA THR A 199 4.59 -2.28 -2.14
C THR A 199 6.03 -1.85 -2.35
N THR A 200 6.85 -2.13 -1.35
CA THR A 200 8.32 -2.07 -1.37
C THR A 200 8.93 -3.46 -1.16
N SER A 201 8.11 -4.51 -1.18
CA SER A 201 8.54 -5.90 -1.01
C SER A 201 8.80 -6.55 -2.37
N SER A 202 9.96 -7.20 -2.50
CA SER A 202 10.34 -7.96 -3.69
C SER A 202 9.52 -9.24 -3.91
N ARG A 203 8.62 -9.59 -2.98
CA ARG A 203 7.72 -10.75 -3.11
C ARG A 203 6.62 -10.54 -4.13
N PHE A 204 6.26 -9.30 -4.39
CA PHE A 204 5.23 -8.94 -5.35
C PHE A 204 5.87 -8.57 -6.68
N GLN A 205 5.24 -8.99 -7.77
CA GLN A 205 5.64 -8.66 -9.12
C GLN A 205 4.44 -8.22 -9.96
N THR A 206 4.68 -7.38 -10.96
CA THR A 206 3.69 -7.05 -11.98
C THR A 206 3.47 -8.23 -12.93
N PRO A 207 2.41 -8.23 -13.77
CA PRO A 207 2.17 -9.30 -14.75
C PRO A 207 3.29 -9.41 -15.79
N ARG A 208 4.05 -8.34 -16.03
CA ARG A 208 5.22 -8.32 -16.89
C ARG A 208 6.53 -8.71 -16.18
N GLY A 209 6.43 -9.19 -14.93
CA GLY A 209 7.56 -9.77 -14.18
C GLY A 209 8.47 -8.76 -13.50
N ILE A 210 8.02 -7.51 -13.33
CA ILE A 210 8.79 -6.47 -12.66
C ILE A 210 8.52 -6.50 -11.16
N SER A 211 9.58 -6.55 -10.36
CA SER A 211 9.54 -6.51 -8.90
C SER A 211 10.57 -5.53 -8.33
N ILE A 212 10.57 -5.35 -7.01
CA ILE A 212 11.55 -4.51 -6.31
C ILE A 212 12.97 -5.07 -6.52
N ASN A 213 13.92 -4.17 -6.76
CA ASN A 213 15.32 -4.40 -7.17
C ASN A 213 15.55 -4.79 -8.64
N CYS A 214 14.51 -4.93 -9.47
CA CYS A 214 14.71 -4.94 -10.91
C CYS A 214 15.35 -3.61 -11.36
N THR A 215 16.17 -3.67 -12.39
CA THR A 215 16.85 -2.49 -12.93
C THR A 215 15.92 -1.70 -13.84
N GLU A 216 16.26 -0.43 -14.07
CA GLU A 216 15.63 0.40 -15.10
C GLU A 216 15.67 -0.28 -16.49
N SER A 217 16.75 -0.98 -16.81
CA SER A 217 16.87 -1.74 -18.06
C SER A 217 15.88 -2.89 -18.15
N ASP A 218 15.61 -3.59 -17.05
CA ASP A 218 14.59 -4.65 -17.00
C ASP A 218 13.18 -4.05 -17.20
N LEU A 219 12.92 -2.91 -16.57
CA LEU A 219 11.65 -2.18 -16.71
C LEU A 219 11.39 -1.76 -18.16
N ILE A 220 12.38 -1.14 -18.80
CA ILE A 220 12.32 -0.71 -20.20
C ILE A 220 12.18 -1.93 -21.13
N ALA A 221 12.86 -3.04 -20.85
CA ALA A 221 12.71 -4.26 -21.63
C ALA A 221 11.29 -4.86 -21.54
N ALA A 222 10.63 -4.73 -20.39
CA ALA A 222 9.29 -5.28 -20.16
C ALA A 222 8.15 -4.41 -20.70
N TYR A 223 8.28 -3.09 -20.64
CA TYR A 223 7.21 -2.15 -21.03
C TYR A 223 7.50 -1.34 -22.29
N GLY A 224 8.77 -1.18 -22.67
CA GLY A 224 9.18 -0.49 -23.89
C GLY A 224 8.72 0.97 -23.93
N ASP A 225 8.39 1.43 -25.14
CA ASP A 225 7.96 2.79 -25.42
C ASP A 225 6.51 3.09 -24.92
N GLU A 226 5.83 2.11 -24.31
CA GLU A 226 4.56 2.34 -23.60
C GLU A 226 4.78 3.02 -22.23
N LEU A 227 6.04 3.10 -21.76
CA LEU A 227 6.39 3.83 -20.55
C LEU A 227 6.38 5.35 -20.78
N LEU A 228 5.90 6.05 -19.76
CA LEU A 228 6.03 7.48 -19.60
C LEU A 228 7.10 7.74 -18.54
N ILE A 229 8.07 8.60 -18.84
CA ILE A 229 9.00 9.09 -17.83
C ILE A 229 8.46 10.37 -17.19
N MET A 230 8.65 10.49 -15.89
CA MET A 230 8.35 11.70 -15.13
C MET A 230 9.64 12.24 -14.53
N PRO A 231 10.33 13.17 -15.24
CA PRO A 231 11.48 13.85 -14.68
C PRO A 231 11.00 14.72 -13.52
N LYS A 232 11.57 14.43 -12.35
CA LYS A 232 11.21 14.96 -11.04
C LYS A 232 10.74 16.44 -11.01
N ALA A 233 9.64 16.68 -10.31
CA ALA A 233 9.43 17.90 -9.53
C ALA A 233 8.81 17.54 -8.16
N ILE A 234 9.51 17.99 -7.10
CA ILE A 234 9.07 18.12 -5.70
C ILE A 234 9.01 16.83 -4.84
N SER A 235 9.79 16.86 -3.77
CA SER A 235 9.64 16.02 -2.58
C SER A 235 8.33 16.37 -1.88
N SER A 236 7.33 15.50 -1.93
CA SER A 236 6.35 15.45 -0.85
C SER A 236 6.86 14.45 0.20
N ILE A 237 6.62 14.78 1.47
CA ILE A 237 6.90 13.93 2.64
C ILE A 237 6.00 12.68 2.65
N ASP A 238 5.09 12.55 1.68
CA ASP A 238 3.98 11.59 1.66
C ASP A 238 4.19 10.38 0.73
N HIS A 239 5.38 10.19 0.15
CA HIS A 239 5.67 8.98 -0.62
C HIS A 239 6.11 7.83 0.29
N PHE A 240 5.58 6.63 0.06
CA PHE A 240 5.88 5.45 0.87
C PHE A 240 7.30 4.87 0.67
N CYS A 241 8.09 5.41 -0.28
CA CYS A 241 9.45 4.97 -0.56
C CYS A 241 10.35 6.10 -1.08
N MET A 242 11.67 5.87 -1.02
CA MET A 242 12.69 6.78 -1.56
C MET A 242 12.87 6.55 -3.06
N TYR A 243 13.00 7.63 -3.84
CA TYR A 243 13.23 7.55 -5.29
C TYR A 243 13.90 8.83 -5.84
N ASN A 244 14.52 8.72 -7.02
CA ASN A 244 15.12 9.83 -7.76
C ASN A 244 14.55 9.99 -9.18
N SER A 245 13.85 8.97 -9.69
CA SER A 245 13.19 8.95 -10.99
C SER A 245 11.91 8.12 -10.89
N LEU A 246 10.95 8.42 -11.77
CA LEU A 246 9.64 7.79 -11.77
C LEU A 246 9.23 7.46 -13.21
N TYR A 247 8.69 6.26 -13.38
CA TYR A 247 8.11 5.79 -14.62
C TYR A 247 6.64 5.44 -14.39
N ALA A 248 5.79 5.76 -15.34
CA ALA A 248 4.38 5.40 -15.32
C ALA A 248 4.03 4.56 -16.55
N TYR A 249 3.10 3.64 -16.38
CA TYR A 249 2.50 2.85 -17.44
C TYR A 249 0.99 3.02 -17.39
N THR A 250 0.39 3.46 -18.50
CA THR A 250 -1.05 3.42 -18.70
C THR A 250 -1.37 2.90 -20.09
N LYS A 251 -2.36 2.03 -20.16
CA LYS A 251 -2.98 1.53 -21.37
C LYS A 251 -4.39 2.10 -21.31
N GLY A 252 -4.66 3.15 -22.10
CA GLY A 252 -5.88 3.97 -22.07
C GLY A 252 -7.18 3.17 -22.09
N ASP A 253 -7.51 2.62 -20.93
CA ASP A 253 -8.70 1.86 -20.63
C ASP A 253 -9.76 2.84 -20.10
N GLU A 254 -11.03 2.42 -20.09
CA GLU A 254 -12.15 3.27 -19.66
C GLU A 254 -12.02 3.75 -18.20
N ASN A 255 -11.13 3.13 -17.41
CA ASN A 255 -10.91 3.41 -15.99
C ASN A 255 -9.63 4.22 -15.70
N TYR A 256 -8.84 4.56 -16.72
CA TYR A 256 -7.57 5.28 -16.61
C TYR A 256 -6.63 4.70 -15.55
N SER A 257 -6.51 3.37 -15.53
CA SER A 257 -5.66 2.68 -14.56
C SER A 257 -4.18 2.92 -14.88
N SER A 258 -3.33 2.97 -13.86
CA SER A 258 -1.90 3.23 -14.02
C SER A 258 -1.04 2.35 -13.11
N ILE A 259 0.17 2.01 -13.58
CA ILE A 259 1.24 1.45 -12.76
C ILE A 259 2.35 2.49 -12.66
N VAL A 260 2.80 2.77 -11.45
CA VAL A 260 3.86 3.71 -11.16
C VAL A 260 5.06 2.94 -10.58
N PHE A 261 6.22 3.15 -11.17
CA PHE A 261 7.49 2.58 -10.76
C PHE A 261 8.38 3.67 -10.19
N TYR A 262 8.72 3.53 -8.92
CA TYR A 262 9.63 4.41 -8.21
C TYR A 262 11.04 3.83 -8.30
N LEU A 263 11.99 4.61 -8.80
CA LEU A 263 13.37 4.17 -8.97
C LEU A 263 14.32 4.95 -8.08
N GLN A 264 15.20 4.25 -7.37
CA GLN A 264 16.30 4.81 -6.60
C GLN A 264 17.62 4.28 -7.15
N ASN A 265 18.48 5.18 -7.64
CA ASN A 265 19.80 4.84 -8.21
C ASN A 265 19.72 3.78 -9.32
N GLY A 266 18.69 3.86 -10.18
CA GLY A 266 18.51 2.95 -11.34
C GLY A 266 17.87 1.60 -11.01
N ASN A 267 17.48 1.36 -9.76
CA ASN A 267 16.74 0.16 -9.35
C ASN A 267 15.35 0.52 -8.85
N ILE A 268 14.38 -0.34 -9.08
CA ILE A 268 13.01 -0.15 -8.59
C ILE A 268 12.99 -0.29 -7.07
N SER A 269 12.60 0.79 -6.40
CA SER A 269 12.47 0.89 -4.94
C SER A 269 11.02 0.78 -4.46
N GLY A 270 10.04 1.02 -5.34
CA GLY A 270 8.63 0.89 -5.03
C GLY A 270 7.79 0.70 -6.30
N ILE A 271 6.64 0.03 -6.14
CA ILE A 271 5.64 -0.13 -7.20
C ILE A 271 4.28 0.23 -6.64
N GLU A 272 3.53 1.02 -7.38
CA GLU A 272 2.15 1.38 -7.10
C GLU A 272 1.26 1.08 -8.30
N ILE A 273 0.04 0.63 -8.04
CA ILE A 273 -0.99 0.36 -9.04
C ILE A 273 -2.26 1.09 -8.58
N CYS A 274 -2.82 1.99 -9.38
CA CYS A 274 -3.92 2.88 -8.98
C CYS A 274 -4.97 3.13 -10.08
N LEU A 275 -6.20 3.47 -9.66
CA LEU A 275 -7.29 3.97 -10.51
C LEU A 275 -7.27 5.51 -10.55
N ALA A 276 -7.50 6.13 -11.72
CA ALA A 276 -7.54 7.61 -11.80
C ALA A 276 -8.93 8.22 -11.53
N ASN A 277 -10.02 7.45 -11.59
CA ASN A 277 -11.39 7.98 -11.55
C ASN A 277 -11.83 8.66 -10.23
N ASP A 278 -11.03 8.57 -9.16
CA ASP A 278 -11.36 9.12 -7.83
C ASP A 278 -10.30 10.14 -7.34
N GLY A 279 -9.85 11.05 -8.22
CA GLY A 279 -8.86 12.08 -7.88
C GLY A 279 -7.41 11.59 -7.81
N GLY A 280 -7.15 10.33 -8.20
CA GLY A 280 -5.82 9.81 -8.45
C GLY A 280 -5.23 10.42 -9.75
N PRO A 281 -3.90 10.61 -9.84
CA PRO A 281 -3.29 11.22 -11.01
C PRO A 281 -3.52 10.34 -12.26
N ALA A 282 -4.16 10.90 -13.28
CA ALA A 282 -4.16 10.30 -14.62
C ALA A 282 -2.82 10.62 -15.30
N TYR A 283 -2.06 9.59 -15.65
CA TYR A 283 -0.78 9.78 -16.32
C TYR A 283 -0.97 9.78 -17.84
N PHE A 284 -0.91 10.95 -18.47
CA PHE A 284 -0.93 11.12 -19.92
C PHE A 284 0.32 11.89 -20.35
N ILE A 285 0.70 11.83 -21.62
CA ILE A 285 1.81 12.65 -22.15
C ILE A 285 1.35 14.11 -22.19
N ASP A 286 1.94 14.96 -21.35
CA ASP A 286 1.71 16.41 -21.34
C ASP A 286 2.90 17.20 -21.92
N ASN A 287 4.07 16.55 -22.07
CA ASN A 287 5.36 17.16 -22.44
C ASN A 287 5.83 18.27 -21.48
N ILE A 288 5.26 18.34 -20.29
CA ILE A 288 5.59 19.28 -19.22
C ILE A 288 6.18 18.49 -18.04
N ASN A 289 5.41 17.56 -17.49
CA ASN A 289 5.77 16.70 -16.35
C ASN A 289 5.96 15.23 -16.76
N THR A 290 5.35 14.81 -17.87
CA THR A 290 5.35 13.44 -18.38
C THR A 290 5.81 13.42 -19.84
N PHE A 291 6.75 12.53 -20.16
CA PHE A 291 7.35 12.43 -21.50
C PHE A 291 7.34 10.99 -21.98
N PRO A 292 7.18 10.74 -23.29
CA PRO A 292 7.24 9.40 -23.84
C PRO A 292 8.67 8.86 -23.85
N LEU A 293 8.80 7.54 -23.88
CA LEU A 293 10.04 6.88 -24.28
C LEU A 293 10.04 6.61 -25.79
N ARG A 294 11.21 6.76 -26.43
CA ARG A 294 11.45 6.33 -27.81
C ARG A 294 12.72 5.50 -27.87
N ASN A 295 12.59 4.24 -28.30
CA ASN A 295 13.69 3.26 -28.29
C ASN A 295 14.35 3.12 -26.90
N GLY A 296 13.55 3.16 -25.83
CA GLY A 296 14.05 3.02 -24.47
C GLY A 296 14.78 4.25 -23.92
N VAL A 297 14.75 5.39 -24.62
CA VAL A 297 15.34 6.66 -24.17
C VAL A 297 14.22 7.69 -23.98
N PRO A 298 14.24 8.48 -22.89
CA PRO A 298 13.33 9.61 -22.72
C PRO A 298 13.36 10.58 -23.90
N ASP A 299 12.19 10.86 -24.48
CA ASP A 299 12.07 11.84 -25.56
C ASP A 299 11.57 13.20 -25.04
N TYR A 300 12.50 14.14 -24.90
CA TYR A 300 12.23 15.52 -24.50
C TYR A 300 12.08 16.47 -25.70
N SER A 301 11.97 15.99 -26.94
CA SER A 301 11.97 16.87 -28.13
C SER A 301 10.79 17.84 -28.15
N MET A 302 9.67 17.45 -27.54
CA MET A 302 8.44 18.24 -27.45
C MET A 302 8.31 18.98 -26.12
N LYS A 303 9.39 19.04 -25.31
CA LYS A 303 9.34 19.61 -23.97
C LYS A 303 8.80 21.04 -23.99
N GLN A 304 7.74 21.24 -23.23
CA GLN A 304 7.14 22.51 -22.91
C GLN A 304 7.61 22.89 -21.51
N GLU A 305 7.85 24.18 -21.31
CA GLU A 305 7.93 24.68 -19.95
C GLU A 305 6.55 24.52 -19.32
N PRO A 306 6.43 24.07 -18.06
CA PRO A 306 5.15 24.06 -17.38
C PRO A 306 4.50 25.41 -17.55
N GLU A 307 3.21 25.41 -17.90
CA GLU A 307 2.39 26.56 -17.56
C GLU A 307 2.59 26.73 -16.06
N LEU A 308 3.35 27.76 -15.68
CA LEU A 308 3.32 28.26 -14.33
C LEU A 308 1.86 28.60 -14.13
N GLU A 309 1.12 27.70 -13.47
CA GLU A 309 -0.15 28.06 -12.86
C GLU A 309 0.24 29.26 -12.01
N THR A 310 -0.05 30.47 -12.49
CA THR A 310 0.20 31.67 -11.73
C THR A 310 -0.75 31.50 -10.56
N LEU A 311 -0.25 30.91 -9.46
CA LEU A 311 -1.00 30.77 -8.23
C LEU A 311 -1.55 32.17 -7.99
N THR A 312 -2.86 32.30 -8.09
CA THR A 312 -3.47 33.58 -7.80
C THR A 312 -3.07 33.95 -6.38
N LYS A 313 -3.01 35.24 -6.06
CA LYS A 313 -2.53 35.64 -4.73
C LYS A 313 -3.39 35.06 -3.61
N GLU A 314 -4.67 34.83 -3.89
CA GLU A 314 -5.58 34.09 -3.02
C GLU A 314 -5.09 32.67 -2.73
N ARG A 315 -4.69 31.92 -3.78
CA ARG A 315 -4.24 30.53 -3.64
C ARG A 315 -2.88 30.43 -2.97
N GLU A 316 -1.96 31.36 -3.23
CA GLU A 316 -0.68 31.44 -2.50
C GLU A 316 -0.91 31.62 -0.99
N VAL A 317 -1.77 32.56 -0.61
CA VAL A 317 -2.08 32.84 0.81
C VAL A 317 -2.81 31.66 1.45
N PHE A 318 -3.76 31.06 0.75
CA PHE A 318 -4.51 29.90 1.23
C PHE A 318 -3.58 28.71 1.52
N VAL A 319 -2.71 28.36 0.56
CA VAL A 319 -1.73 27.28 0.72
C VAL A 319 -0.78 27.58 1.86
N ALA A 320 -0.29 28.82 1.98
CA ALA A 320 0.61 29.22 3.06
C ALA A 320 -0.05 29.06 4.44
N LEU A 321 -1.31 29.48 4.61
CA LEU A 321 -2.07 29.33 5.86
C LEU A 321 -2.22 27.85 6.23
N HIS A 322 -2.72 27.02 5.31
CA HIS A 322 -2.93 25.61 5.58
C HIS A 322 -1.63 24.85 5.82
N THR A 323 -0.53 25.27 5.18
CA THR A 323 0.80 24.72 5.46
C THR A 323 1.23 25.01 6.90
N LEU A 324 1.10 26.25 7.37
CA LEU A 324 1.43 26.62 8.75
C LEU A 324 0.55 25.93 9.79
N LYS A 325 -0.71 25.64 9.45
CA LYS A 325 -1.64 24.94 10.36
C LYS A 325 -1.39 23.44 10.44
N ASN A 326 -1.08 22.80 9.31
CA ASN A 326 -0.99 21.35 9.22
C ASN A 326 0.38 20.81 9.65
N TYR A 327 1.43 21.63 9.54
CA TYR A 327 2.80 21.20 9.83
C TYR A 327 3.38 21.98 11.02
N LYS A 328 3.98 21.25 11.97
CA LYS A 328 4.78 21.87 13.04
C LYS A 328 6.12 22.31 12.47
N MET A 329 6.31 23.62 12.37
CA MET A 329 7.53 24.24 11.84
C MET A 329 8.22 25.05 12.93
N ASP A 330 9.55 25.17 12.84
CA ASP A 330 10.27 26.18 13.59
C ASP A 330 10.10 27.57 12.93
N GLU A 331 10.57 28.62 13.61
CA GLU A 331 10.38 29.99 13.14
C GLU A 331 11.03 30.26 11.77
N LYS A 332 12.16 29.63 11.49
CA LYS A 332 12.90 29.82 10.24
C LYS A 332 12.15 29.18 9.07
N ASP A 333 11.60 27.99 9.26
CA ASP A 333 10.88 27.26 8.23
C ASP A 333 9.45 27.80 8.05
N ALA A 334 8.84 28.35 9.10
CA ALA A 334 7.54 29.02 9.04
C ALA A 334 7.59 30.40 8.34
N PHE A 335 8.75 31.07 8.38
CA PHE A 335 8.90 32.45 7.92
C PHE A 335 8.42 32.70 6.48
N PRO A 336 8.78 31.88 5.46
CA PRO A 336 8.35 32.13 4.09
C PRO A 336 6.83 32.13 3.94
N TYR A 337 6.14 31.16 4.55
CA TYR A 337 4.68 31.05 4.49
C TYR A 337 4.01 32.21 5.22
N ARG A 338 4.53 32.57 6.40
CA ARG A 338 4.04 33.71 7.18
C ARG A 338 4.18 35.00 6.39
N ASN A 339 5.34 35.22 5.77
CA ASN A 339 5.59 36.38 4.91
C ASN A 339 4.64 36.41 3.69
N THR A 340 4.39 35.26 3.04
CA THR A 340 3.43 35.15 1.93
C THR A 340 2.03 35.61 2.35
N ILE A 341 1.56 35.21 3.54
CA ILE A 341 0.25 35.63 4.04
C ILE A 341 0.19 37.16 4.16
N PHE A 342 1.07 37.78 4.95
CA PHE A 342 1.00 39.22 5.22
C PHE A 342 1.25 40.10 3.99
N THR A 343 2.16 39.70 3.10
CA THR A 343 2.44 40.45 1.87
C THR A 343 1.36 40.24 0.80
N GLY A 344 0.63 39.13 0.87
CA GLY A 344 -0.45 38.78 -0.05
C GLY A 344 -1.77 39.51 0.24
N LEU A 345 -2.05 39.89 1.50
CA LEU A 345 -3.36 40.42 1.95
C LEU A 345 -3.94 41.53 1.07
N ARG A 346 -3.09 42.43 0.57
CA ARG A 346 -3.51 43.54 -0.30
C ARG A 346 -4.14 43.08 -1.62
N PHE A 347 -3.71 41.92 -2.12
CA PHE A 347 -4.02 41.44 -3.46
C PHE A 347 -5.17 40.41 -3.48
N ILE A 348 -5.75 40.12 -2.32
CA ILE A 348 -6.80 39.12 -2.19
C ILE A 348 -8.14 39.69 -2.65
N ASP A 349 -8.78 39.03 -3.61
CA ASP A 349 -10.23 39.10 -3.77
C ASP A 349 -10.90 38.14 -2.77
N TRP A 350 -11.60 38.69 -1.76
CA TRP A 350 -12.12 37.90 -0.63
C TRP A 350 -13.19 36.89 -1.04
N ASN A 351 -14.01 37.21 -2.05
CA ASN A 351 -15.00 36.27 -2.58
C ASN A 351 -14.31 35.08 -3.26
N THR A 352 -13.25 35.34 -4.01
CA THR A 352 -12.43 34.30 -4.65
C THR A 352 -11.68 33.47 -3.62
N TYR A 353 -11.11 34.11 -2.59
CA TYR A 353 -10.44 33.41 -1.49
C TYR A 353 -11.38 32.50 -0.72
N GLY A 354 -12.59 32.96 -0.40
CA GLY A 354 -13.58 32.14 0.30
C GLY A 354 -13.95 30.86 -0.45
N LYS A 355 -13.99 30.91 -1.79
CA LYS A 355 -14.27 29.74 -2.65
C LYS A 355 -13.15 28.70 -2.72
N LEU A 356 -11.98 28.98 -2.16
CA LEU A 356 -10.88 28.01 -2.09
C LEU A 356 -11.09 26.95 -1.01
N GLY A 357 -11.99 27.20 -0.05
CA GLY A 357 -12.36 26.23 0.98
C GLY A 357 -13.50 25.29 0.59
N GLU A 358 -14.15 24.69 1.58
CA GLU A 358 -15.28 23.79 1.38
C GLU A 358 -16.49 24.55 0.80
N ALA A 359 -17.12 23.96 -0.23
CA ALA A 359 -18.26 24.57 -0.91
C ALA A 359 -19.42 24.85 0.08
N GLY A 360 -19.94 26.09 0.08
CA GLY A 360 -20.96 26.54 1.02
C GLY A 360 -20.45 27.00 2.39
N LYS A 361 -19.12 26.97 2.61
CA LYS A 361 -18.46 27.48 3.83
C LYS A 361 -17.49 28.62 3.53
N GLU A 362 -17.75 29.40 2.48
CA GLU A 362 -16.84 30.44 1.99
C GLU A 362 -16.52 31.50 3.06
N SER A 363 -17.50 31.84 3.91
CA SER A 363 -17.28 32.75 5.03
C SER A 363 -16.38 32.15 6.11
N GLU A 364 -16.52 30.84 6.39
CA GLU A 364 -15.69 30.16 7.39
C GLU A 364 -14.21 30.16 6.96
N THR A 365 -13.94 29.98 5.67
CA THR A 365 -12.59 30.05 5.10
C THR A 365 -11.95 31.43 5.26
N ILE A 366 -12.71 32.50 5.06
CA ILE A 366 -12.23 33.88 5.28
C ILE A 366 -11.98 34.11 6.78
N MET A 367 -12.93 33.69 7.62
CA MET A 367 -12.83 33.85 9.07
C MET A 367 -11.65 33.08 9.66
N GLU A 368 -11.31 31.93 9.10
CA GLU A 368 -10.12 31.16 9.47
C GLU A 368 -8.84 31.98 9.31
N LEU A 369 -8.67 32.66 8.18
CA LEU A 369 -7.53 33.54 7.94
C LEU A 369 -7.51 34.70 8.94
N PHE A 370 -8.67 35.32 9.21
CA PHE A 370 -8.77 36.43 10.18
C PHE A 370 -8.42 35.98 11.60
N TYR A 371 -8.93 34.84 12.05
CA TYR A 371 -8.60 34.30 13.37
C TYR A 371 -7.12 33.93 13.48
N TRP A 372 -6.53 33.39 12.41
CA TRP A 372 -5.11 33.10 12.39
C TRP A 372 -4.29 34.40 12.49
N ILE A 373 -4.63 35.44 11.73
CA ILE A 373 -3.98 36.75 11.78
C ILE A 373 -4.10 37.37 13.18
N ASP A 374 -5.30 37.38 13.77
CA ASP A 374 -5.55 37.99 15.08
C ASP A 374 -4.77 37.29 16.21
N ALA A 375 -4.48 36.00 16.05
CA ALA A 375 -3.72 35.21 17.03
C ALA A 375 -2.20 35.46 16.99
N GLN A 376 -1.68 36.14 15.95
CA GLN A 376 -0.24 36.33 15.78
C GLN A 376 0.34 37.28 16.85
N LYS A 377 1.59 37.01 17.25
CA LYS A 377 2.37 37.81 18.20
C LYS A 377 3.71 38.20 17.58
N ASN A 378 4.37 39.20 18.15
CA ASN A 378 5.68 39.70 17.69
C ASN A 378 5.69 40.08 16.20
N LEU A 379 4.69 40.88 15.78
CA LEU A 379 4.58 41.32 14.39
C LEU A 379 5.79 42.18 14.00
N THR A 380 6.36 41.92 12.83
CA THR A 380 7.41 42.74 12.25
C THR A 380 6.84 44.00 11.58
N ASN A 381 7.68 45.00 11.31
CA ASN A 381 7.27 46.22 10.61
C ASN A 381 6.58 45.91 9.27
N ASN A 382 7.15 45.00 8.49
CA ASN A 382 6.58 44.60 7.18
C ASN A 382 5.19 43.99 7.31
N GLU A 383 4.92 43.28 8.40
CA GLU A 383 3.64 42.62 8.62
C GLU A 383 2.58 43.59 9.12
N ILE A 384 2.97 44.55 9.95
CA ILE A 384 2.10 45.66 10.34
C ILE A 384 1.71 46.48 9.11
N CYS A 385 2.67 46.80 8.24
CA CYS A 385 2.40 47.46 6.97
C CYS A 385 1.52 46.58 6.05
N GLY A 386 1.77 45.27 5.99
CA GLY A 386 0.95 44.30 5.24
C GLY A 386 -0.51 44.25 5.72
N LEU A 387 -0.73 44.34 7.03
CA LEU A 387 -2.08 44.46 7.62
C LEU A 387 -2.77 45.75 7.21
N GLN A 388 -2.07 46.89 7.28
CA GLN A 388 -2.64 48.18 6.84
C GLN A 388 -3.01 48.16 5.36
N LEU A 389 -2.15 47.58 4.51
CA LEU A 389 -2.41 47.41 3.08
C LEU A 389 -3.52 46.39 2.80
N GLY A 390 -3.72 45.41 3.68
CA GLY A 390 -4.82 44.45 3.58
C GLY A 390 -6.17 45.14 3.55
N LEU A 391 -6.39 46.22 4.31
CA LEU A 391 -7.62 47.01 4.29
C LEU A 391 -7.96 47.58 2.90
N LEU A 392 -6.96 47.76 2.03
CA LEU A 392 -7.15 48.32 0.69
C LEU A 392 -7.63 47.28 -0.34
N SER A 393 -7.74 46.02 0.07
CA SER A 393 -8.38 44.98 -0.74
C SER A 393 -9.90 45.19 -0.80
N ASN A 394 -10.57 44.55 -1.75
CA ASN A 394 -12.01 44.71 -1.99
C ASN A 394 -12.85 43.94 -0.95
N MET A 395 -12.71 44.27 0.34
CA MET A 395 -13.48 43.65 1.44
C MET A 395 -14.94 44.11 1.42
N ASP A 396 -15.85 43.16 1.63
CA ASP A 396 -17.25 43.47 1.94
C ASP A 396 -17.36 44.16 3.33
N GLY A 397 -18.45 44.90 3.57
CA GLY A 397 -18.65 45.69 4.78
C GLY A 397 -18.55 44.87 6.07
N ALA A 398 -19.12 43.66 6.11
CA ALA A 398 -19.04 42.79 7.30
C ALA A 398 -17.61 42.34 7.62
N TYR A 399 -16.79 42.07 6.60
CA TYR A 399 -15.38 41.71 6.79
C TYR A 399 -14.54 42.93 7.16
N THR A 400 -14.89 44.10 6.62
CA THR A 400 -14.25 45.37 6.94
C THR A 400 -14.38 45.71 8.43
N ASP A 401 -15.54 45.47 9.05
CA ASP A 401 -15.76 45.68 10.49
C ASP A 401 -14.87 44.77 11.35
N LEU A 402 -14.77 43.49 10.98
CA LEU A 402 -13.91 42.53 11.67
C LEU A 402 -12.43 42.89 11.52
N TYR A 403 -12.02 43.23 10.29
CA TYR A 403 -10.64 43.61 9.98
C TYR A 403 -10.23 44.91 10.70
N SER A 404 -11.15 45.86 10.83
CA SER A 404 -10.91 47.10 11.58
C SER A 404 -10.55 46.84 13.05
N SER A 405 -11.10 45.77 13.64
CA SER A 405 -10.77 45.35 15.01
C SER A 405 -9.37 44.77 15.13
N ILE A 406 -8.90 44.06 14.10
CA ILE A 406 -7.51 43.58 13.99
C ILE A 406 -6.55 44.79 13.92
N LEU A 407 -6.87 45.80 13.10
CA LEU A 407 -6.07 47.02 13.00
C LEU A 407 -6.00 47.78 14.33
N LEU A 408 -7.13 47.95 15.02
CA LEU A 408 -7.16 48.58 16.34
C LEU A 408 -6.28 47.84 17.36
N LYS A 409 -6.39 46.52 17.42
CA LYS A 409 -5.56 45.68 18.30
C LYS A 409 -4.08 45.84 17.96
N THR A 410 -3.75 45.85 16.68
CA THR A 410 -2.38 46.04 16.18
C THR A 410 -1.84 47.41 16.58
N PHE A 411 -2.62 48.47 16.43
CA PHE A 411 -2.24 49.82 16.86
C PHE A 411 -2.00 49.88 18.38
N ILE A 412 -2.90 49.32 19.19
CA ILE A 412 -2.76 49.31 20.65
C ILE A 412 -1.46 48.60 21.07
N GLN A 413 -1.10 47.52 20.38
CA GLN A 413 0.08 46.73 20.72
C GLN A 413 1.40 47.31 20.18
N TYR A 414 1.38 47.96 19.01
CA TYR A 414 2.56 48.46 18.31
C TYR A 414 2.39 49.90 17.81
N PRO A 415 2.06 50.87 18.68
CA PRO A 415 1.56 52.17 18.23
C PRO A 415 2.59 52.99 17.45
N GLN A 416 3.85 52.98 17.87
CA GLN A 416 4.92 53.70 17.18
C GLN A 416 5.16 53.12 15.77
N ILE A 417 5.37 51.80 15.67
CA ILE A 417 5.61 51.13 14.38
C ILE A 417 4.41 51.28 13.45
N PHE A 418 3.19 51.18 13.99
CA PHE A 418 1.96 51.38 13.23
C PHE A 418 1.89 52.77 12.61
N LEU A 419 2.22 53.82 13.38
CA LEU A 419 2.25 55.21 12.89
C LEU A 419 3.37 55.43 11.87
N GLU A 420 4.53 54.82 12.05
CA GLU A 420 5.62 54.87 11.08
C GLU A 420 5.27 54.15 9.76
N CYS A 421 4.54 53.03 9.82
CA CYS A 421 4.02 52.37 8.61
C CYS A 421 3.05 53.28 7.83
N LEU A 422 2.29 54.17 8.49
CA LEU A 422 1.42 55.14 7.80
C LEU A 422 2.21 56.26 7.09
N ALA A 423 3.40 56.58 7.61
CA ALA A 423 4.32 57.56 7.04
C ALA A 423 5.06 57.00 5.82
N TYR A 424 5.37 55.70 5.81
CA TYR A 424 5.82 55.01 4.62
C TYR A 424 4.68 54.97 3.59
N ASP A 425 4.67 55.94 2.67
CA ASP A 425 3.63 56.18 1.66
C ASP A 425 2.95 54.87 1.22
N LEU A 426 1.78 54.58 1.81
CA LEU A 426 0.96 53.41 1.52
C LEU A 426 0.33 53.62 0.13
N VAL A 427 1.17 53.77 -0.90
CA VAL A 427 0.85 54.10 -2.29
C VAL A 427 0.21 55.48 -2.51
N ASN A 428 -0.50 56.06 -1.53
CA ASN A 428 -0.92 57.47 -1.47
C ASN A 428 -1.50 57.87 -0.09
N TYR A 429 -1.69 59.17 0.14
CA TYR A 429 -2.31 59.75 1.34
C TYR A 429 -3.73 59.24 1.65
N GLU A 430 -4.53 58.93 0.63
CA GLU A 430 -5.93 58.49 0.80
C GLU A 430 -6.00 57.13 1.51
N ASN A 431 -5.08 56.24 1.19
CA ASN A 431 -4.97 54.92 1.81
C ASN A 431 -4.61 55.02 3.29
N SER A 432 -3.56 55.77 3.63
CA SER A 432 -3.17 56.00 5.04
C SER A 432 -4.32 56.67 5.82
N SER A 433 -5.01 57.63 5.20
CA SER A 433 -6.22 58.23 5.77
C SER A 433 -7.26 57.17 6.07
N ASN A 434 -7.61 56.31 5.10
CA ASN A 434 -8.61 55.26 5.29
C ASN A 434 -8.25 54.27 6.43
N VAL A 435 -6.98 53.86 6.52
CA VAL A 435 -6.49 53.02 7.62
C VAL A 435 -6.72 53.70 8.97
N VAL A 436 -6.39 54.98 9.10
CA VAL A 436 -6.65 55.74 10.33
C VAL A 436 -8.15 55.80 10.64
N LYS A 437 -9.00 56.11 9.64
CA LYS A 437 -10.46 56.17 9.82
C LYS A 437 -11.02 54.86 10.34
N MET A 438 -10.66 53.74 9.70
CA MET A 438 -11.17 52.42 10.07
C MET A 438 -10.64 51.95 11.43
N THR A 439 -9.39 52.25 11.74
CA THR A 439 -8.81 51.94 13.06
C THR A 439 -9.55 52.70 14.17
N VAL A 440 -9.86 53.99 13.96
CA VAL A 440 -10.63 54.80 14.91
C VAL A 440 -12.09 54.35 14.97
N TYR A 441 -12.70 53.99 13.84
CA TYR A 441 -14.08 53.46 13.79
C TYR A 441 -14.26 52.23 14.69
N SER A 442 -13.32 51.28 14.67
CA SER A 442 -13.37 50.14 15.61
C SER A 442 -13.27 50.56 17.08
N ALA A 443 -12.55 51.65 17.36
CA ALA A 443 -12.42 52.19 18.70
C ALA A 443 -13.71 52.85 19.19
N THR A 444 -14.54 53.41 18.29
CA THR A 444 -15.80 54.05 18.68
C THR A 444 -16.86 53.09 19.19
N ALA A 445 -16.62 51.78 19.10
CA ALA A 445 -17.48 50.77 19.71
C ALA A 445 -17.67 50.97 21.22
N THR A 446 -16.67 51.50 21.94
CA THR A 446 -16.81 51.83 23.37
C THR A 446 -16.02 53.07 23.77
N GLN A 447 -16.55 53.85 24.72
CA GLN A 447 -15.85 55.02 25.28
C GLN A 447 -14.46 54.65 25.84
N GLN A 448 -14.34 53.48 26.48
CA GLN A 448 -13.09 52.97 27.02
C GLN A 448 -12.02 52.74 25.95
N LYS A 449 -12.40 52.23 24.77
CA LYS A 449 -11.47 52.03 23.64
C LYS A 449 -10.98 53.36 23.09
N ILE A 450 -11.86 54.36 22.93
CA ILE A 450 -11.48 55.71 22.52
C ILE A 450 -10.46 56.32 23.50
N GLU A 451 -10.71 56.23 24.80
CA GLU A 451 -9.81 56.76 25.82
C GLU A 451 -8.45 56.05 25.82
N THR A 452 -8.45 54.73 25.59
CA THR A 452 -7.22 53.94 25.44
C THR A 452 -6.39 54.43 24.26
N VAL A 453 -7.00 54.63 23.10
CA VAL A 453 -6.32 55.15 21.90
C VAL A 453 -5.76 56.55 22.16
N LYS A 454 -6.53 57.45 22.78
CA LYS A 454 -6.07 58.81 23.11
C LYS A 454 -4.86 58.81 24.03
N ASN A 455 -4.87 57.99 25.08
CA ASN A 455 -3.75 57.90 26.02
C ASN A 455 -2.47 57.37 25.35
N ILE A 456 -2.60 56.35 24.50
CA ILE A 456 -1.47 55.81 23.73
C ILE A 456 -0.89 56.85 22.78
N LEU A 457 -1.74 57.58 22.05
CA LEU A 457 -1.30 58.64 21.14
C LEU A 457 -0.55 59.74 21.90
N LEU A 458 -1.06 60.17 23.05
CA LEU A 458 -0.38 61.16 23.89
C LEU A 458 1.01 60.67 24.35
N GLU A 459 1.12 59.42 24.79
CA GLU A 459 2.39 58.84 25.22
C GLU A 459 3.41 58.79 24.08
N VAL A 460 3.00 58.27 22.91
CA VAL A 460 3.90 58.15 21.75
C VAL A 460 4.30 59.51 21.20
N ILE A 461 3.39 60.49 21.13
CA ILE A 461 3.71 61.87 20.72
C ILE A 461 4.75 62.48 21.68
N ASN A 462 4.56 62.33 22.98
CA ASN A 462 5.46 62.90 23.99
C ASN A 462 6.83 62.21 24.03
N SER A 463 6.95 60.98 23.50
CA SER A 463 8.23 60.28 23.41
C SER A 463 9.23 60.95 22.46
N ASN A 464 8.76 61.79 21.52
CA ASN A 464 9.55 62.41 20.45
C ASN A 464 10.35 61.39 19.60
N GLN A 465 9.85 60.16 19.45
CA GLN A 465 10.49 59.11 18.65
C GLN A 465 9.82 58.87 17.28
N LEU A 466 8.83 59.68 16.91
CA LEU A 466 8.15 59.60 15.62
C LEU A 466 8.84 60.46 14.57
N SER A 467 8.83 60.02 13.32
CA SER A 467 9.10 60.85 12.16
C SER A 467 8.06 61.98 12.02
N ASP A 468 8.40 63.05 11.30
CA ASP A 468 7.51 64.20 11.10
C ASP A 468 6.17 63.80 10.45
N GLU A 469 6.21 62.85 9.52
CA GLU A 469 5.02 62.31 8.85
C GLU A 469 4.19 61.41 9.78
N ALA A 470 4.84 60.55 10.58
CA ALA A 470 4.14 59.72 11.57
C ALA A 470 3.50 60.59 12.66
N LEU A 471 4.13 61.70 13.02
CA LEU A 471 3.58 62.70 13.93
C LEU A 471 2.34 63.40 13.35
N LEU A 472 2.28 63.60 12.02
CA LEU A 472 1.08 64.14 11.38
C LEU A 472 -0.09 63.14 11.47
N TRP A 473 0.17 61.85 11.21
CA TRP A 473 -0.85 60.81 11.33
C TRP A 473 -1.34 60.60 12.75
N SER A 474 -0.46 60.69 13.75
CA SER A 474 -0.86 60.57 15.15
C SER A 474 -1.78 61.71 15.60
N LYS A 475 -1.49 62.96 15.18
CA LYS A 475 -2.39 64.10 15.39
C LYS A 475 -3.72 63.91 14.69
N ARG A 476 -3.71 63.43 13.44
CA ARG A 476 -4.94 63.18 12.69
C ARG A 476 -5.81 62.11 13.36
N MET A 477 -5.20 61.05 13.87
CA MET A 477 -5.91 60.01 14.61
C MET A 477 -6.52 60.57 15.91
N SER A 478 -5.79 61.42 16.65
CA SER A 478 -6.31 62.10 17.85
C SER A 478 -7.53 62.98 17.54
N GLU A 479 -7.46 63.79 16.48
CA GLU A 479 -8.59 64.64 16.03
C GLU A 479 -9.84 63.81 15.75
N LEU A 480 -9.67 62.64 15.12
CA LEU A 480 -10.78 61.73 14.81
C LEU A 480 -11.39 61.09 16.06
N CYS A 481 -10.57 60.81 17.07
CA CYS A 481 -11.05 60.35 18.38
C CYS A 481 -11.75 61.45 19.19
N GLU A 482 -11.47 62.73 18.94
CA GLU A 482 -12.15 63.87 19.59
C GLU A 482 -13.50 64.18 18.97
N ASN A 483 -13.60 64.05 17.64
CA ASN A 483 -14.80 64.42 16.90
C ASN A 483 -15.90 63.34 16.90
N ASN A 484 -15.80 62.27 17.70
CA ASN A 484 -16.74 61.15 17.79
C ASN A 484 -17.29 60.75 16.42
N TYR A 485 -16.50 60.05 15.60
CA TYR A 485 -16.90 59.47 14.32
C TYR A 485 -18.41 59.08 14.31
N GLY A 486 -19.26 59.95 13.76
CA GLY A 486 -20.71 59.72 13.64
C GLY A 486 -21.68 60.38 14.65
N THR A 487 -21.58 61.69 14.92
CA THR A 487 -22.82 62.51 15.00
C THR A 487 -22.85 63.52 13.87
N ASN A 488 -23.08 63.03 12.65
CA ASN A 488 -23.93 63.64 11.61
C ASN A 488 -24.06 62.69 10.42
#